data_AF-A0A170SQH6-F1
#
_entry.id   AF-A0A170SQH6-F1
#
_cell.length_a   1.000
_cell.length_b   1.000
_cell.length_c   1.000
_cell.angle_alpha   90.00
_cell.angle_beta   90.00
_cell.angle_gamma   90.00
#
_symmetry.space_group_name_H-M   'P 1'
#
loop_
_entity.id
_entity.type
_entity.pdbx_description
1 polymer ?
#
loop_
_entity_poly.entity_id
_entity_poly.type
_entity_poly.pdbx_seq_one_letter_code
_entity_poly.pdbx_strand_id
1 'polypeptide(L)'
;MHNNFNQKIINSVLELITQEDDNLFPDFIRQFYSYYYSSDITLNPSFLLFIARTLFELIKEKQPKESKIQIFNTDKQDNDITKKTTIIEIINDNSPFIIDSIIITIKRHNASIYHYTNAVLNIERTQYKISNISPAQSSSNNKMSESVVYFIISQIDEESQKSLKYDIEKNLQLVSYCVNDWQLMLQYFDKALTSVRSQNNSIEEAITFLEWLKKDKFIFLGYEEYIINQNKLTLNATANLGLQRTNISNHTEIATDSLILLFDDDCAGDILDILYCVRSMFNTALV
;
A
#
# COMPACT_ATOMS: atom_id res chain seq x y z
N MET A 1 -20.45 -3.81 -21.14
CA MET A 1 -21.32 -2.65 -20.80
C MET A 1 -20.57 -1.52 -20.10
N HIS A 2 -19.46 -1.75 -19.39
CA HIS A 2 -18.66 -0.70 -18.73
C HIS A 2 -18.10 0.41 -19.65
N ASN A 3 -17.74 0.08 -20.89
CA ASN A 3 -17.03 1.02 -21.76
C ASN A 3 -17.87 2.26 -22.14
N ASN A 4 -19.20 2.14 -22.25
CA ASN A 4 -20.06 3.24 -22.68
C ASN A 4 -20.35 4.24 -21.53
N PHE A 5 -20.46 3.76 -20.29
CA PHE A 5 -20.66 4.61 -19.12
C PHE A 5 -19.45 5.51 -18.86
N ASN A 6 -18.25 4.92 -18.83
CA ASN A 6 -17.01 5.67 -18.61
C ASN A 6 -16.75 6.65 -19.75
N GLN A 7 -17.02 6.27 -20.99
CA GLN A 7 -16.94 7.19 -22.14
C GLN A 7 -17.86 8.39 -22.00
N LYS A 8 -19.10 8.20 -21.52
CA LYS A 8 -20.03 9.32 -21.28
C LYS A 8 -19.49 10.27 -20.22
N ILE A 9 -18.97 9.75 -19.10
CA ILE A 9 -18.36 10.58 -18.04
C ILE A 9 -17.16 11.34 -18.58
N ILE A 10 -16.24 10.63 -19.25
CA ILE A 10 -15.03 11.23 -19.85
C ILE A 10 -15.43 12.38 -20.77
N ASN A 11 -16.38 12.17 -21.69
CA ASN A 11 -16.82 13.21 -22.60
C ASN A 11 -17.43 14.41 -21.88
N SER A 12 -18.32 14.17 -20.89
CA SER A 12 -18.94 15.25 -20.11
C SER A 12 -17.92 16.07 -19.30
N VAL A 13 -16.84 15.46 -18.81
CA VAL A 13 -15.77 16.19 -18.10
C VAL A 13 -14.91 16.97 -19.09
N LEU A 14 -14.57 16.38 -20.24
CA LEU A 14 -13.74 17.02 -21.27
C LEU A 14 -14.41 18.24 -21.90
N GLU A 15 -15.74 18.24 -22.03
CA GLU A 15 -16.52 19.39 -22.53
C GLU A 15 -16.40 20.64 -21.63
N LEU A 16 -15.98 20.46 -20.37
CA LEU A 16 -15.85 21.54 -19.38
C LEU A 16 -14.40 22.09 -19.26
N ILE A 17 -13.45 21.52 -20.00
CA ILE A 17 -12.04 21.96 -20.00
C ILE A 17 -11.90 23.31 -20.72
N THR A 18 -10.95 24.11 -20.27
CA THR A 18 -10.63 25.42 -20.84
C THR A 18 -9.31 25.39 -21.60
N GLN A 19 -9.06 26.37 -22.48
CA GLN A 19 -7.82 26.42 -23.28
C GLN A 19 -6.54 26.68 -22.45
N GLU A 20 -6.67 27.05 -21.18
CA GLU A 20 -5.54 27.30 -20.26
C GLU A 20 -5.01 26.01 -19.60
N ASP A 21 -5.72 24.89 -19.73
CA ASP A 21 -5.32 23.63 -19.13
C ASP A 21 -4.10 23.01 -19.87
N ASP A 22 -3.23 22.30 -19.14
CA ASP A 22 -2.04 21.63 -19.67
C ASP A 22 -2.40 20.67 -20.82
N ASN A 23 -1.56 20.57 -21.85
CA ASN A 23 -1.79 19.69 -23.00
C ASN A 23 -1.95 18.21 -22.61
N LEU A 24 -1.37 17.77 -21.49
CA LEU A 24 -1.49 16.39 -20.98
C LEU A 24 -2.73 16.17 -20.10
N PHE A 25 -3.44 17.24 -19.72
CA PHE A 25 -4.60 17.14 -18.83
C PHE A 25 -5.79 16.38 -19.45
N PRO A 26 -6.15 16.57 -20.74
CA PRO A 26 -7.17 15.75 -21.40
C PRO A 26 -6.81 14.26 -21.44
N ASP A 27 -5.54 13.93 -21.66
CA ASP A 27 -5.08 12.54 -21.65
C ASP A 27 -5.18 11.94 -20.25
N PHE A 28 -4.77 12.69 -19.23
CA PHE A 28 -4.99 12.28 -17.83
C PHE A 28 -6.46 11.99 -17.55
N ILE A 29 -7.40 12.87 -17.92
CA ILE A 29 -8.84 12.67 -17.71
C ILE A 29 -9.33 11.39 -18.38
N ARG A 30 -8.91 11.13 -19.62
CA ARG A 30 -9.27 9.91 -20.36
C ARG A 30 -8.77 8.66 -19.65
N GLN A 31 -7.51 8.66 -19.24
CA GLN A 31 -6.92 7.49 -18.58
C GLN A 31 -7.50 7.29 -17.19
N PHE A 32 -7.60 8.34 -16.39
CA PHE A 32 -8.05 8.29 -15.01
C PHE A 32 -9.50 7.81 -14.91
N TYR A 33 -10.44 8.45 -15.64
CA TYR A 33 -11.84 8.07 -15.59
C TYR A 33 -12.19 6.81 -16.41
N SER A 34 -11.23 6.21 -17.11
CA SER A 34 -11.41 4.85 -17.64
C SER A 34 -11.56 3.81 -16.52
N TYR A 35 -11.02 4.09 -15.32
CA TYR A 35 -11.14 3.27 -14.11
C TYR A 35 -12.33 3.66 -13.23
N TYR A 36 -13.13 4.64 -13.65
CA TYR A 36 -14.33 5.01 -12.92
C TYR A 36 -15.31 3.83 -12.89
N TYR A 37 -15.92 3.59 -11.74
CA TYR A 37 -16.95 2.58 -11.57
C TYR A 37 -18.25 3.25 -11.15
N SER A 38 -19.38 2.64 -11.53
CA SER A 38 -20.69 3.08 -11.08
C SER A 38 -20.82 2.83 -9.58
N SER A 39 -21.01 3.89 -8.80
CA SER A 39 -21.41 3.82 -7.40
C SER A 39 -22.86 4.31 -7.25
N ASP A 40 -23.44 4.15 -6.06
CA ASP A 40 -24.78 4.65 -5.75
C ASP A 40 -24.85 6.20 -5.72
N ILE A 41 -23.68 6.86 -5.81
CA ILE A 41 -23.55 8.32 -5.81
C ILE A 41 -23.30 8.79 -7.24
N THR A 42 -24.17 9.67 -7.71
CA THR A 42 -23.95 10.33 -9.00
C THR A 42 -23.14 11.61 -8.79
N LEU A 43 -21.87 11.58 -9.16
CA LEU A 43 -21.01 12.76 -9.14
C LEU A 43 -21.22 13.57 -10.43
N ASN A 44 -21.44 14.87 -10.29
CA ASN A 44 -21.61 15.74 -11.45
C ASN A 44 -20.28 15.99 -12.18
N PRO A 45 -20.29 16.26 -13.51
CA PRO A 45 -19.08 16.44 -14.29
C PRO A 45 -18.17 17.59 -13.82
N SER A 46 -18.75 18.67 -13.26
CA SER A 46 -17.97 19.81 -12.73
C SER A 46 -17.15 19.42 -11.51
N PHE A 47 -17.72 18.61 -10.62
CA PHE A 47 -17.03 18.06 -9.46
C PHE A 47 -15.94 17.08 -9.87
N LEU A 48 -16.21 16.21 -10.86
CA LEU A 48 -15.20 15.32 -11.43
C LEU A 48 -14.06 16.11 -12.11
N LEU A 49 -14.36 17.21 -12.79
CA LEU A 49 -13.32 18.10 -13.33
C LEU A 49 -12.48 18.70 -12.20
N PHE A 50 -13.10 19.16 -11.12
CA PHE A 50 -12.41 19.69 -9.95
C PHE A 50 -11.43 18.66 -9.37
N ILE A 51 -11.88 17.42 -9.10
CA ILE A 51 -11.04 16.32 -8.60
C ILE A 51 -9.91 15.99 -9.58
N ALA A 52 -10.19 15.99 -10.89
CA ALA A 52 -9.15 15.72 -11.88
C ALA A 52 -8.06 16.79 -11.86
N ARG A 53 -8.42 18.07 -11.71
CA ARG A 53 -7.45 19.18 -11.64
C ARG A 53 -6.56 19.07 -10.41
N THR A 54 -7.15 18.88 -9.23
CA THR A 54 -6.40 18.76 -7.98
C THR A 54 -5.45 17.55 -8.00
N LEU A 55 -5.93 16.39 -8.45
CA LEU A 55 -5.09 15.21 -8.66
C LEU A 55 -3.95 15.46 -9.66
N PHE A 56 -4.24 16.14 -10.78
CA PHE A 56 -3.23 16.39 -11.81
C PHE A 56 -2.11 17.31 -11.31
N GLU A 57 -2.44 18.34 -10.52
CA GLU A 57 -1.43 19.16 -9.85
C GLU A 57 -0.63 18.33 -8.83
N LEU A 58 -1.29 17.47 -8.05
CA LEU A 58 -0.61 16.58 -7.09
C LEU A 58 0.38 15.62 -7.78
N ILE A 59 0.04 15.11 -8.96
CA ILE A 59 0.92 14.25 -9.78
C ILE A 59 2.17 15.01 -10.24
N LYS A 60 2.05 16.30 -10.60
CA LYS A 60 3.18 17.15 -11.01
C LYS A 60 4.16 17.38 -9.87
N GLU A 61 3.67 17.47 -8.63
CA GLU A 61 4.51 17.69 -7.46
C GLU A 61 5.24 16.44 -6.95
N LYS A 62 4.73 15.24 -7.27
CA LYS A 62 5.27 13.97 -6.78
C LYS A 62 6.70 13.72 -7.28
N GLN A 63 7.60 13.45 -6.34
CA GLN A 63 8.95 12.96 -6.58
C GLN A 63 9.03 11.42 -6.72
N PRO A 64 10.13 10.88 -7.27
CA PRO A 64 10.34 9.44 -7.29
C PRO A 64 10.38 8.83 -5.88
N LYS A 65 9.72 7.68 -5.68
CA LYS A 65 9.69 6.91 -4.42
C LYS A 65 9.01 7.60 -3.23
N GLU A 66 8.33 8.73 -3.44
CA GLU A 66 7.50 9.34 -2.41
C GLU A 66 6.01 9.01 -2.64
N SER A 67 5.25 8.93 -1.55
CA SER A 67 3.79 8.96 -1.59
C SER A 67 3.36 10.42 -1.41
N LYS A 68 2.53 10.94 -2.31
CA LYS A 68 2.01 12.32 -2.20
C LYS A 68 0.55 12.26 -1.75
N ILE A 69 0.23 12.94 -0.65
CA ILE A 69 -1.11 12.91 -0.04
C ILE A 69 -1.60 14.33 0.24
N GLN A 70 -2.83 14.58 -0.21
CA GLN A 70 -3.55 15.82 0.06
C GLN A 70 -4.91 15.48 0.68
N ILE A 71 -5.28 16.18 1.75
CA ILE A 71 -6.58 16.04 2.41
C ILE A 71 -7.16 17.43 2.59
N PHE A 72 -8.39 17.63 2.15
CA PHE A 72 -9.07 18.92 2.24
C PHE A 72 -10.58 18.76 2.30
N ASN A 73 -11.25 19.73 2.91
CA ASN A 73 -12.71 19.80 2.90
C ASN A 73 -13.21 20.46 1.63
N THR A 74 -14.31 19.96 1.08
CA THR A 74 -15.02 20.64 0.00
C THR A 74 -16.12 21.52 0.61
N ASP A 75 -16.18 22.76 0.14
CA ASP A 75 -17.35 23.60 0.38
C ASP A 75 -18.52 23.12 -0.46
N LYS A 76 -19.74 23.43 -0.02
CA LYS A 76 -20.96 23.10 -0.77
C LYS A 76 -20.88 23.73 -2.16
N GLN A 77 -20.68 22.91 -3.20
CA GLN A 77 -20.97 23.32 -4.57
C GLN A 77 -22.27 22.66 -5.04
N ASP A 78 -23.07 23.48 -5.71
CA ASP A 78 -24.40 23.19 -6.22
C ASP A 78 -24.39 21.96 -7.13
N ASN A 79 -24.86 20.83 -6.61
CA ASN A 79 -25.76 19.85 -7.26
C ASN A 79 -25.68 18.47 -6.58
N ASP A 80 -25.96 18.50 -5.29
CA ASP A 80 -26.28 17.43 -4.32
C ASP A 80 -25.18 16.44 -3.88
N ILE A 81 -24.41 16.95 -2.90
CA ILE A 81 -23.55 16.27 -1.94
C ILE A 81 -24.06 16.68 -0.53
N THR A 82 -25.33 16.40 -0.15
CA THR A 82 -26.04 16.94 1.05
C THR A 82 -25.27 17.19 2.38
N LYS A 83 -24.04 16.69 2.58
CA LYS A 83 -23.17 17.02 3.73
C LYS A 83 -21.82 17.51 3.23
N LYS A 84 -21.24 18.47 3.97
CA LYS A 84 -19.81 18.79 3.85
C LYS A 84 -19.01 17.47 3.83
N THR A 85 -18.05 17.35 2.91
CA THR A 85 -17.22 16.13 2.76
C THR A 85 -15.74 16.48 2.86
N THR A 86 -14.93 15.47 3.14
CA THR A 86 -13.47 15.56 3.02
C THR A 86 -13.04 14.72 1.83
N ILE A 87 -12.15 15.28 1.02
CA ILE A 87 -11.49 14.62 -0.09
C ILE A 87 -10.08 14.23 0.34
N ILE A 88 -9.70 13.00 0.02
CA ILE A 88 -8.36 12.47 0.23
C ILE A 88 -7.82 12.09 -1.15
N GLU A 89 -6.73 12.70 -1.56
CA GLU A 89 -6.04 12.42 -2.83
C GLU A 89 -4.67 11.84 -2.53
N ILE A 90 -4.33 10.75 -3.23
CA ILE A 90 -3.12 9.97 -2.97
C ILE A 90 -2.51 9.56 -4.30
N ILE A 91 -1.23 9.92 -4.50
CA ILE A 91 -0.40 9.42 -5.59
C ILE A 91 0.72 8.57 -4.98
N ASN A 92 0.77 7.29 -5.35
CA ASN A 92 1.74 6.34 -4.81
C ASN A 92 2.34 5.48 -5.93
N ASP A 93 3.57 4.99 -5.75
CA ASP A 93 4.11 3.96 -6.65
C ASP A 93 3.23 2.70 -6.55
N ASN A 94 2.85 2.12 -7.68
CA ASN A 94 1.89 1.02 -7.71
C ASN A 94 2.48 -0.24 -7.05
N SER A 95 1.77 -0.76 -6.05
CA SER A 95 2.13 -1.97 -5.30
C SER A 95 0.88 -2.63 -4.71
N PRO A 96 0.95 -3.91 -4.32
CA PRO A 96 -0.15 -4.60 -3.65
C PRO A 96 -0.59 -3.91 -2.34
N PHE A 97 -1.85 -4.12 -1.96
CA PHE A 97 -2.43 -3.73 -0.65
C PHE A 97 -2.61 -2.23 -0.38
N ILE A 98 -2.28 -1.34 -1.34
CA ILE A 98 -2.45 0.13 -1.17
C ILE A 98 -3.89 0.48 -0.77
N ILE A 99 -4.87 0.08 -1.57
CA ILE A 99 -6.27 0.48 -1.38
C ILE A 99 -6.84 -0.07 -0.08
N ASP A 100 -6.62 -1.36 0.20
CA ASP A 100 -7.12 -1.98 1.43
C ASP A 100 -6.52 -1.31 2.68
N SER A 101 -5.22 -0.98 2.64
CA SER A 101 -4.55 -0.28 3.73
C SER A 101 -5.12 1.12 3.97
N ILE A 102 -5.41 1.88 2.90
CA ILE A 102 -6.03 3.20 3.01
C ILE A 102 -7.45 3.08 3.57
N ILE A 103 -8.26 2.14 3.07
CA ILE A 103 -9.64 1.91 3.55
C ILE A 103 -9.66 1.59 5.03
N ILE A 104 -8.77 0.68 5.48
CA ILE A 104 -8.65 0.33 6.90
C ILE A 104 -8.24 1.55 7.73
N THR A 105 -7.30 2.36 7.23
CA THR A 105 -6.84 3.57 7.92
C THR A 105 -7.97 4.58 8.08
N ILE A 106 -8.72 4.88 7.00
CA ILE A 106 -9.88 5.79 7.04
C ILE A 106 -10.93 5.30 8.05
N LYS A 107 -11.24 4.00 8.03
CA LYS A 107 -12.23 3.41 8.96
C LYS A 107 -11.79 3.50 10.41
N ARG A 108 -10.49 3.36 10.71
CA ARG A 108 -9.93 3.54 12.07
C ARG A 108 -10.09 4.96 12.60
N HIS A 109 -10.15 5.95 11.70
CA HIS A 109 -10.47 7.34 12.01
C HIS A 109 -12.00 7.59 12.14
N ASN A 110 -12.81 6.54 12.17
CA ASN A 110 -14.29 6.61 12.24
C ASN A 110 -14.95 7.41 11.11
N ALA A 111 -14.25 7.60 9.98
CA ALA A 111 -14.78 8.28 8.81
C ALA A 111 -15.51 7.29 7.90
N SER A 112 -16.69 7.70 7.41
CA SER A 112 -17.46 6.92 6.44
C SER A 112 -16.96 7.19 5.03
N ILE A 113 -16.67 6.14 4.26
CA ILE A 113 -16.30 6.27 2.83
C ILE A 113 -17.57 6.27 2.00
N TYR A 114 -17.78 7.34 1.24
CA TYR A 114 -18.92 7.48 0.33
C TYR A 114 -18.58 6.99 -1.07
N HIS A 115 -17.38 7.30 -1.55
CA HIS A 115 -16.90 6.91 -2.87
C HIS A 115 -15.37 6.89 -2.89
N TYR A 116 -14.78 6.14 -3.81
CA TYR A 116 -13.37 6.28 -4.14
C TYR A 116 -13.12 5.90 -5.59
N THR A 117 -12.00 6.28 -6.17
CA THR A 117 -11.56 5.75 -7.48
C THR A 117 -10.07 5.53 -7.43
N ASN A 118 -9.62 4.41 -7.98
CA ASN A 118 -8.21 4.06 -8.10
C ASN A 118 -7.90 3.78 -9.58
N ALA A 119 -6.97 4.56 -10.14
CA ALA A 119 -6.44 4.33 -11.47
C ALA A 119 -4.96 3.99 -11.38
N VAL A 120 -4.56 2.89 -12.02
CA VAL A 120 -3.14 2.56 -12.18
C VAL A 120 -2.67 3.10 -13.53
N LEU A 121 -1.80 4.10 -13.48
CA LEU A 121 -1.34 4.86 -14.64
C LEU A 121 0.17 4.73 -14.80
N ASN A 122 0.64 4.69 -16.04
CA ASN A 122 2.04 4.88 -16.37
C ASN A 122 2.27 6.38 -16.58
N ILE A 123 3.02 7.01 -15.66
CA ILE A 123 3.31 8.44 -15.66
C ILE A 123 4.81 8.61 -15.89
N GLU A 124 5.17 8.97 -17.11
CA GLU A 124 6.57 9.18 -17.48
C GLU A 124 6.99 10.61 -17.16
N ARG A 125 8.15 10.76 -16.51
CA ARG A 125 8.72 12.06 -16.18
C ARG A 125 10.09 12.21 -16.84
N THR A 126 10.27 13.28 -17.62
CA THR A 126 11.55 13.69 -18.21
C THR A 126 12.00 14.97 -17.51
N GLN A 127 13.18 14.97 -16.88
CA GLN A 127 13.68 16.11 -16.08
C GLN A 127 12.66 16.58 -15.02
N TYR A 128 12.02 15.64 -14.31
CA TYR A 128 10.98 15.89 -13.29
C TYR A 128 9.67 16.50 -13.81
N LYS A 129 9.50 16.69 -15.13
CA LYS A 129 8.23 17.10 -15.74
C LYS A 129 7.53 15.91 -16.37
N ILE A 130 6.20 15.87 -16.27
CA ILE A 130 5.40 14.84 -16.92
C ILE A 130 5.57 14.97 -18.44
N SER A 131 5.98 13.88 -19.09
CA SER A 131 6.15 13.82 -20.55
C SER A 131 5.11 12.96 -21.23
N ASN A 132 4.51 11.99 -20.52
CA ASN A 132 3.48 11.10 -21.07
C ASN A 132 2.63 10.46 -19.95
N ILE A 133 1.35 10.26 -20.23
CA ILE A 133 0.42 9.54 -19.35
C ILE A 133 -0.29 8.47 -20.17
N SER A 134 -0.18 7.21 -19.75
CA SER A 134 -0.75 6.06 -20.47
C SER A 134 -1.33 5.03 -19.50
N PRO A 135 -2.22 4.13 -19.95
CA PRO A 135 -2.76 3.10 -19.06
C PRO A 135 -1.67 2.09 -18.68
N ALA A 136 -1.74 1.53 -17.47
CA ALA A 136 -0.73 0.57 -16.98
C ALA A 136 -0.50 -0.63 -17.93
N GLN A 137 -1.52 -1.03 -18.69
CA GLN A 137 -1.49 -2.18 -19.59
C GLN A 137 -0.73 -1.92 -20.91
N SER A 138 -0.29 -0.69 -21.21
CA SER A 138 0.25 -0.32 -22.54
C SER A 138 1.77 -0.40 -22.69
N SER A 139 2.52 -1.09 -21.82
CA SER A 139 3.97 -1.21 -22.03
C SER A 139 4.59 -2.53 -21.56
N SER A 140 5.10 -3.26 -22.56
CA SER A 140 6.36 -4.00 -22.49
C SER A 140 7.48 -3.12 -21.92
N ASN A 141 8.31 -3.71 -21.03
CA ASN A 141 9.47 -3.14 -20.34
C ASN A 141 9.15 -2.28 -19.11
N ASN A 142 9.43 -2.83 -17.91
CA ASN A 142 10.00 -2.20 -16.71
C ASN A 142 9.61 -0.74 -16.35
N LYS A 143 8.41 -0.27 -16.71
CA LYS A 143 7.89 1.05 -16.32
C LYS A 143 7.20 0.94 -14.96
N MET A 144 7.62 1.79 -14.03
CA MET A 144 6.97 1.89 -12.72
C MET A 144 5.65 2.62 -12.91
N SER A 145 4.54 1.91 -12.67
CA SER A 145 3.21 2.51 -12.67
C SER A 145 2.95 3.20 -11.34
N GLU A 146 2.04 4.17 -11.34
CA GLU A 146 1.58 4.89 -10.16
C GLU A 146 0.09 4.62 -9.92
N SER A 147 -0.28 4.39 -8.66
CA SER A 147 -1.67 4.38 -8.22
C SER A 147 -2.10 5.81 -7.93
N VAL A 148 -3.03 6.31 -8.72
CA VAL A 148 -3.70 7.61 -8.55
C VAL A 148 -5.06 7.35 -7.93
N VAL A 149 -5.28 7.86 -6.72
CA VAL A 149 -6.44 7.52 -5.91
C VAL A 149 -7.09 8.77 -5.34
N TYR A 150 -8.42 8.82 -5.34
CA TYR A 150 -9.14 9.73 -4.45
C TYR A 150 -10.23 9.00 -3.67
N PHE A 151 -10.52 9.49 -2.47
CA PHE A 151 -11.65 9.11 -1.62
C PHE A 151 -12.51 10.32 -1.32
N ILE A 152 -13.82 10.10 -1.28
CA ILE A 152 -14.81 11.01 -0.72
C ILE A 152 -15.29 10.39 0.60
N ILE A 153 -15.09 11.12 1.70
CA ILE A 153 -15.47 10.65 3.03
C ILE A 153 -16.38 11.67 3.74
N SER A 154 -17.00 11.23 4.83
CA SER A 154 -17.65 12.13 5.79
C SER A 154 -16.68 13.22 6.24
N GLN A 155 -17.15 14.47 6.34
CA GLN A 155 -16.29 15.57 6.78
C GLN A 155 -15.62 15.29 8.13
N ILE A 156 -14.34 15.62 8.19
CA ILE A 156 -13.51 15.64 9.40
C ILE A 156 -12.90 17.03 9.61
N ASP A 157 -12.59 17.36 10.86
CA ASP A 157 -11.91 18.59 11.24
C ASP A 157 -10.42 18.57 10.86
N GLU A 158 -9.74 19.71 10.94
CA GLU A 158 -8.34 19.86 10.50
C GLU A 158 -7.34 19.03 11.33
N GLU A 159 -7.60 18.81 12.63
CA GLU A 159 -6.73 17.98 13.47
C GLU A 159 -6.84 16.52 13.04
N SER A 160 -8.06 16.04 12.86
CA SER A 160 -8.35 14.72 12.30
C SER A 160 -7.74 14.54 10.91
N GLN A 161 -7.76 15.57 10.04
CA GLN A 161 -7.10 15.50 8.73
C GLN A 161 -5.59 15.32 8.84
N LYS A 162 -4.92 16.04 9.74
CA LYS A 162 -3.47 15.91 9.97
C LYS A 162 -3.12 14.52 10.50
N SER A 163 -3.88 14.03 11.47
CA SER A 163 -3.67 12.68 12.03
C SER A 163 -3.92 11.59 10.98
N LEU A 164 -4.99 11.71 10.20
CA LEU A 164 -5.32 10.76 9.13
C LEU A 164 -4.23 10.76 8.05
N LYS A 165 -3.75 11.94 7.63
CA LYS A 165 -2.66 12.05 6.67
C LYS A 165 -1.40 11.33 7.15
N TYR A 166 -0.98 11.60 8.40
CA TYR A 166 0.18 10.96 9.02
C TYR A 166 0.04 9.43 9.04
N ASP A 167 -1.12 8.92 9.43
CA ASP A 167 -1.35 7.48 9.49
C ASP A 167 -1.37 6.82 8.11
N ILE A 168 -1.93 7.49 7.09
CA ILE A 168 -1.89 7.00 5.70
C ILE A 168 -0.43 6.95 5.21
N GLU A 169 0.35 8.03 5.40
CA GLU A 169 1.77 8.09 5.02
C GLU A 169 2.55 6.95 5.66
N LYS A 170 2.38 6.78 6.98
CA LYS A 170 3.02 5.70 7.74
C LYS A 170 2.61 4.32 7.22
N ASN A 171 1.32 4.07 7.00
CA ASN A 171 0.86 2.76 6.56
C ASN A 171 1.31 2.43 5.13
N LEU A 172 1.35 3.40 4.22
CA LEU A 172 1.89 3.20 2.87
C LEU A 172 3.40 2.90 2.90
N GLN A 173 4.15 3.55 3.79
CA GLN A 173 5.56 3.22 3.99
C GLN A 173 5.76 1.79 4.52
N LEU A 174 4.94 1.36 5.49
CA LEU A 174 4.96 0.00 6.02
C LEU A 174 4.63 -1.05 4.94
N VAL A 175 3.63 -0.77 4.10
CA VAL A 175 3.30 -1.61 2.93
C VAL A 175 4.49 -1.70 1.99
N SER A 176 5.15 -0.56 1.70
CA SER A 176 6.34 -0.52 0.86
C SER A 176 7.46 -1.42 1.40
N TYR A 177 7.73 -1.37 2.72
CA TYR A 177 8.72 -2.27 3.33
C TYR A 177 8.34 -3.74 3.17
N CYS A 178 7.09 -4.11 3.46
CA CYS A 178 6.64 -5.51 3.33
C CYS A 178 6.76 -6.03 1.89
N VAL A 179 6.33 -5.23 0.91
CA VAL A 179 6.34 -5.60 -0.50
C VAL A 179 7.77 -5.70 -1.03
N ASN A 180 8.62 -4.72 -0.72
CA ASN A 180 10.00 -4.68 -1.22
C ASN A 180 10.88 -5.76 -0.59
N ASP A 181 10.67 -6.07 0.70
CA ASP A 181 11.46 -7.08 1.40
C ASP A 181 10.92 -8.51 1.23
N TRP A 182 9.77 -8.67 0.58
CA TRP A 182 9.09 -9.96 0.43
C TRP A 182 10.04 -11.10 0.00
N GLN A 183 10.78 -10.86 -1.08
CA GLN A 183 11.70 -11.86 -1.63
C GLN A 183 12.85 -12.17 -0.67
N LEU A 184 13.33 -11.17 0.06
CA LEU A 184 14.40 -11.35 1.03
C LEU A 184 13.90 -12.12 2.26
N MET A 185 12.68 -11.85 2.73
CA MET A 185 12.04 -12.65 3.79
C MET A 185 11.90 -14.13 3.39
N LEU A 186 11.51 -14.41 2.15
CA LEU A 186 11.47 -15.79 1.62
C LEU A 186 12.84 -16.46 1.59
N GLN A 187 13.90 -15.71 1.27
CA GLN A 187 15.27 -16.23 1.28
C GLN A 187 15.73 -16.59 2.70
N TYR A 188 15.43 -15.75 3.69
CA TYR A 188 15.73 -16.06 5.09
C TYR A 188 14.94 -17.28 5.59
N PHE A 189 13.66 -17.37 5.22
CA PHE A 189 12.85 -18.56 5.52
C PHE A 189 13.47 -19.84 4.93
N ASP A 190 13.94 -19.80 3.68
CA ASP A 190 14.59 -20.95 3.04
C ASP A 190 15.92 -21.35 3.71
N LYS A 191 16.70 -20.36 4.16
CA LYS A 191 17.92 -20.60 4.93
C LYS A 191 17.60 -21.28 6.26
N ALA A 192 16.65 -20.74 7.01
CA ALA A 192 16.20 -21.32 8.28
C ALA A 192 15.71 -22.76 8.10
N LEU A 193 14.88 -23.02 7.08
CA LEU A 193 14.38 -24.36 6.78
C LEU A 193 15.51 -25.35 6.43
N THR A 194 16.53 -24.89 5.71
CA THR A 194 17.71 -25.70 5.35
C THR A 194 18.54 -26.07 6.59
N SER A 195 18.74 -25.13 7.51
CA SER A 195 19.44 -25.37 8.78
C SER A 195 18.69 -26.38 9.66
N VAL A 196 17.36 -26.26 9.73
CA VAL A 196 16.51 -27.19 10.50
C VAL A 196 16.57 -28.61 9.92
N ARG A 197 16.52 -28.74 8.60
CA ARG A 197 16.66 -30.03 7.89
C ARG A 197 17.98 -30.76 8.16
N SER A 198 19.09 -30.02 8.31
CA SER A 198 20.40 -30.63 8.50
C SER A 198 20.63 -31.13 9.93
N GLN A 199 19.87 -30.61 10.90
CA GLN A 199 20.03 -30.93 12.32
C GLN A 199 19.19 -32.13 12.78
N ASN A 200 18.01 -32.38 12.19
CA ASN A 200 17.12 -33.42 12.70
C ASN A 200 16.18 -34.01 11.63
N ASN A 201 16.21 -35.32 11.42
CA ASN A 201 15.36 -36.01 10.44
C ASN A 201 13.94 -36.34 10.97
N SER A 202 13.69 -36.16 12.28
CA SER A 202 12.41 -36.50 12.92
C SER A 202 11.34 -35.40 12.83
N ILE A 203 11.61 -34.29 12.14
CA ILE A 203 10.75 -33.10 12.04
C ILE A 203 10.22 -32.86 10.62
N GLU A 204 10.22 -33.90 9.77
CA GLU A 204 9.74 -33.82 8.38
C GLU A 204 8.29 -33.31 8.26
N GLU A 205 7.42 -33.61 9.22
CA GLU A 205 6.05 -33.08 9.24
C GLU A 205 6.03 -31.56 9.46
N ALA A 206 6.84 -31.05 10.39
CA ALA A 206 6.97 -29.63 10.65
C ALA A 206 7.59 -28.90 9.44
N ILE A 207 8.60 -29.48 8.81
CA ILE A 207 9.20 -28.97 7.58
C ILE A 207 8.16 -28.91 6.46
N THR A 208 7.41 -29.99 6.25
CA THR A 208 6.33 -30.05 5.24
C THR A 208 5.28 -28.99 5.49
N PHE A 209 4.91 -28.76 6.76
CA PHE A 209 4.00 -27.69 7.16
C PHE A 209 4.57 -26.29 6.84
N LEU A 210 5.84 -26.04 7.16
CA LEU A 210 6.52 -24.78 6.86
C LEU A 210 6.62 -24.51 5.35
N GLU A 211 6.98 -25.51 4.55
CA GLU A 211 6.96 -25.39 3.09
C GLU A 211 5.56 -25.13 2.54
N TRP A 212 4.55 -25.73 3.16
CA TRP A 212 3.16 -25.45 2.83
C TRP A 212 2.76 -24.00 3.16
N LEU A 213 3.23 -23.42 4.28
CA LEU A 213 3.00 -22.00 4.61
C LEU A 213 3.52 -21.07 3.51
N LYS A 214 4.70 -21.37 2.97
CA LYS A 214 5.37 -20.60 1.92
C LYS A 214 4.62 -20.59 0.60
N LYS A 215 3.83 -21.63 0.29
CA LYS A 215 3.17 -21.84 -1.02
C LYS A 215 1.91 -20.97 -1.21
N ASP A 216 2.08 -19.65 -1.12
CA ASP A 216 1.05 -18.61 -1.28
C ASP A 216 -0.13 -18.68 -0.30
N LYS A 217 0.06 -19.37 0.84
CA LYS A 217 -0.95 -19.50 1.88
C LYS A 217 -0.89 -18.35 2.90
N PHE A 218 0.26 -17.70 3.01
CA PHE A 218 0.53 -16.63 3.96
C PHE A 218 1.21 -15.44 3.28
N ILE A 219 0.97 -14.27 3.85
CA ILE A 219 1.70 -13.04 3.56
C ILE A 219 2.65 -12.81 4.74
N PHE A 220 3.95 -12.98 4.52
CA PHE A 220 5.03 -12.47 5.35
C PHE A 220 5.02 -10.94 5.41
N LEU A 221 4.97 -10.42 6.62
CA LEU A 221 4.92 -8.98 6.89
C LEU A 221 6.19 -8.47 7.56
N GLY A 222 7.00 -9.34 8.16
CA GLY A 222 8.25 -8.92 8.76
C GLY A 222 9.10 -10.10 9.21
N TYR A 223 10.39 -9.81 9.39
CA TYR A 223 11.40 -10.75 9.85
C TYR A 223 12.28 -10.05 10.88
N GLU A 224 12.61 -10.76 11.95
CA GLU A 224 13.59 -10.39 12.95
C GLU A 224 14.56 -11.55 13.14
N GLU A 225 15.82 -11.20 13.39
CA GLU A 225 16.88 -12.14 13.71
C GLU A 225 17.39 -11.83 15.12
N TYR A 226 17.59 -12.87 15.93
CA TYR A 226 18.14 -12.74 17.28
C TYR A 226 19.42 -13.55 17.39
N ILE A 227 20.43 -12.97 18.02
CA ILE A 227 21.71 -13.62 18.30
C ILE A 227 21.69 -14.11 19.75
N ILE A 228 21.98 -15.40 19.95
CA ILE A 228 22.07 -16.02 21.27
C ILE A 228 23.49 -15.85 21.82
N ASN A 229 23.62 -15.10 22.92
CA ASN A 229 24.88 -14.88 23.63
C ASN A 229 24.69 -15.17 25.12
N GLN A 230 25.38 -16.17 25.68
CA GLN A 230 25.41 -16.44 27.14
C GLN A 230 24.00 -16.41 27.78
N ASN A 231 23.05 -17.15 27.21
CA ASN A 231 21.62 -17.21 27.63
C ASN A 231 20.85 -15.88 27.51
N LYS A 232 21.28 -15.01 26.59
CA LYS A 232 20.56 -13.78 26.23
C LYS A 232 20.27 -13.75 24.74
N LEU A 233 19.04 -13.34 24.40
CA LEU A 233 18.65 -13.04 23.03
C LEU A 233 18.87 -11.56 22.76
N THR A 234 19.69 -11.25 21.75
CA THR A 234 19.94 -9.87 21.32
C THR A 234 19.42 -9.68 19.90
N LEU A 235 18.52 -8.72 19.69
CA LEU A 235 17.98 -8.43 18.36
C LEU A 235 19.08 -7.92 17.42
N ASN A 236 19.27 -8.60 16.28
CA ASN A 236 20.05 -8.09 15.16
C ASN A 236 19.19 -7.14 14.32
N ALA A 237 19.06 -5.89 14.78
CA ALA A 237 18.25 -4.87 14.14
C ALA A 237 18.66 -4.59 12.67
N THR A 238 19.90 -4.90 12.27
CA THR A 238 20.35 -4.70 10.88
C THR A 238 19.76 -5.72 9.90
N ALA A 239 19.28 -6.86 10.41
CA ALA A 239 18.64 -7.90 9.64
C ALA A 239 17.11 -7.73 9.53
N ASN A 240 16.52 -6.75 10.23
CA ASN A 240 15.07 -6.55 10.26
C ASN A 240 14.48 -6.21 8.89
N LEU A 241 13.37 -6.86 8.55
CA LEU A 241 12.65 -6.68 7.29
C LEU A 241 11.16 -6.40 7.51
N GLY A 242 10.52 -5.81 6.49
CA GLY A 242 9.09 -5.52 6.48
C GLY A 242 8.71 -4.55 7.59
N LEU A 243 7.63 -4.85 8.32
CA LEU A 243 7.16 -4.05 9.46
C LEU A 243 8.24 -3.83 10.53
N GLN A 244 9.18 -4.76 10.66
CA GLN A 244 10.21 -4.75 11.70
C GLN A 244 11.34 -3.76 11.42
N ARG A 245 11.37 -3.17 10.22
CA ARG A 245 12.24 -2.01 9.93
C ARG A 245 11.96 -0.80 10.82
N THR A 246 10.76 -0.71 11.39
CA THR A 246 10.40 0.38 12.31
C THR A 246 10.81 0.11 13.76
N ASN A 247 11.21 -1.12 14.07
CA ASN A 247 11.58 -1.58 15.40
C ASN A 247 13.09 -1.37 15.64
N ILE A 248 13.54 -0.11 15.64
CA ILE A 248 14.97 0.25 15.79
C ILE A 248 15.33 0.57 17.25
N SER A 249 14.34 0.76 18.14
CA SER A 249 14.57 1.43 19.43
C SER A 249 14.32 0.60 20.69
N ASN A 250 13.79 -0.62 20.59
CA ASN A 250 13.55 -1.44 21.77
C ASN A 250 14.62 -2.54 21.85
N HIS A 251 15.73 -2.23 22.53
CA HIS A 251 16.64 -3.24 23.08
C HIS A 251 15.89 -4.04 24.15
N THR A 252 15.00 -4.93 23.72
CA THR A 252 14.34 -5.86 24.62
C THR A 252 15.28 -7.04 24.77
N GLU A 253 16.16 -6.97 25.78
CA GLU A 253 16.86 -8.17 26.27
C GLU A 253 15.80 -9.12 26.82
N ILE A 254 15.53 -10.22 26.11
CA ILE A 254 14.63 -11.27 26.60
C ILE A 254 15.51 -12.32 27.26
N ALA A 255 15.28 -12.55 28.56
CA ALA A 255 15.89 -13.68 29.27
C ALA A 255 15.34 -14.99 28.67
N THR A 256 16.24 -15.91 28.28
CA THR A 256 15.86 -17.18 27.66
C THR A 256 14.93 -18.02 28.53
N ASP A 257 14.96 -17.84 29.86
CA ASP A 257 14.11 -18.54 30.82
C ASP A 257 12.60 -18.25 30.66
N SER A 258 12.24 -17.18 29.94
CA SER A 258 10.84 -16.78 29.71
C SER A 258 10.23 -17.35 28.43
N LEU A 259 11.07 -17.94 27.57
CA LEU A 259 10.66 -18.57 26.32
C LEU A 259 10.96 -20.05 26.46
N ILE A 260 9.95 -20.92 26.31
CA ILE A 260 10.16 -22.36 26.19
C ILE A 260 10.83 -22.57 24.82
N LEU A 261 12.14 -22.38 24.76
CA LEU A 261 12.96 -22.66 23.59
C LEU A 261 13.66 -24.00 23.83
N LEU A 262 13.47 -24.90 22.87
CA LEU A 262 14.15 -26.20 22.78
C LEU A 262 15.60 -25.97 22.30
N PHE A 263 16.43 -25.31 23.11
CA PHE A 263 17.86 -25.21 22.86
C PHE A 263 18.61 -25.89 23.99
N ASP A 264 19.52 -26.80 23.64
CA ASP A 264 20.47 -27.40 24.57
C ASP A 264 21.44 -26.32 25.09
N ASP A 265 21.91 -26.46 26.33
CA ASP A 265 22.75 -25.47 27.05
C ASP A 265 24.11 -25.13 26.36
N ASP A 266 24.43 -25.77 25.22
CA ASP A 266 25.69 -25.60 24.47
C ASP A 266 25.58 -24.63 23.26
N CYS A 267 24.43 -23.96 23.06
CA CYS A 267 24.12 -23.09 21.91
C CYS A 267 24.80 -21.69 21.92
N ALA A 268 26.06 -21.59 22.37
CA ALA A 268 26.80 -20.32 22.34
C ALA A 268 27.14 -19.91 20.89
N GLY A 269 26.42 -18.93 20.35
CA GLY A 269 26.60 -18.42 18.98
C GLY A 269 25.49 -18.77 17.99
N ASP A 270 24.38 -19.35 18.45
CA ASP A 270 23.24 -19.69 17.58
C ASP A 270 22.36 -18.49 17.25
N ILE A 271 21.67 -18.58 16.10
CA ILE A 271 20.77 -17.55 15.58
C ILE A 271 19.33 -18.05 15.67
N LEU A 272 18.44 -17.23 16.22
CA LEU A 272 17.00 -17.46 16.26
C LEU A 272 16.28 -16.50 15.32
N ASP A 273 15.59 -17.07 14.33
CA ASP A 273 14.82 -16.30 13.35
C ASP A 273 13.33 -16.28 13.71
N ILE A 274 12.74 -15.08 13.73
CA ILE A 274 11.30 -14.88 13.96
C ILE A 274 10.67 -14.29 12.70
N LEU A 275 9.71 -15.02 12.13
CA LEU A 275 9.00 -14.61 10.92
C LEU A 275 7.53 -14.32 11.22
N TYR A 276 7.09 -13.11 10.91
CA TYR A 276 5.72 -12.65 11.10
C TYR A 276 4.93 -12.84 9.81
N CYS A 277 3.84 -13.61 9.89
CA CYS A 277 2.98 -13.85 8.74
C CYS A 277 1.49 -13.76 9.11
N VAL A 278 0.68 -13.38 8.13
CA VAL A 278 -0.79 -13.37 8.24
C VAL A 278 -1.35 -14.28 7.17
N ARG A 279 -2.40 -15.04 7.50
CA ARG A 279 -3.07 -15.92 6.55
C ARG A 279 -3.53 -15.10 5.35
N SER A 280 -3.09 -15.48 4.16
CA SER A 280 -3.52 -14.85 2.92
C SER A 280 -5.01 -15.12 2.74
N MET A 281 -5.86 -14.10 2.89
CA MET A 281 -7.29 -14.19 2.59
C MET A 281 -7.58 -14.16 1.08
N PHE A 282 -6.55 -13.99 0.24
CA PHE A 282 -6.67 -13.76 -1.20
C PHE A 282 -7.00 -14.99 -2.05
N ASN A 283 -7.40 -16.11 -1.43
CA ASN A 283 -7.85 -17.31 -2.15
C ASN A 283 -9.34 -17.65 -1.91
N THR A 284 -10.12 -16.71 -1.38
CA THR A 284 -11.59 -16.81 -1.37
C THR A 284 -12.18 -15.74 -2.29
N ALA A 285 -12.00 -15.96 -3.59
CA ALA A 285 -12.99 -15.51 -4.56
C ALA A 285 -14.17 -16.50 -4.50
N LEU A 286 -15.36 -16.00 -4.16
CA LEU A 286 -16.67 -16.51 -4.56
C LEU A 286 -16.86 -18.04 -4.63
N VAL A 287 -17.44 -18.63 -3.58
CA VAL A 287 -18.65 -19.47 -3.67
C VAL A 287 -19.53 -19.18 -2.46
#